data_AF-F3QYX9-F1
#
_entry.id   AF-F3QYX9-F1
#
_cell.length_a   1.000
_cell.length_b   1.000
_cell.length_c   1.000
_cell.angle_alpha   90.00
_cell.angle_beta   90.00
_cell.angle_gamma   90.00
#
_symmetry.space_group_name_H-M   'P 1'
#
loop_
_entity.id
_entity.type
_entity.pdbx_description
1 polymer ?
#
loop_
_entity_poly.entity_id
_entity_poly.type
_entity_poly.pdbx_seq_one_letter_code
_entity_poly.pdbx_strand_id
1 'polypeptide(L)'
;MKGLLKKLFFTLLCGSLCYALSSCDDENENHGSHVGFGEERLDVDRLGGYYRLNVHVEEGQAWTLSVPETNEWITVLTPTGKGDASVELYIEDNGTKESRTDNLVLVTENGTKVQIPVSQTNLLNGESMPENDDVEFYDVFNNKGIGKGYDIINRKVKQSVVQMTGLKKLINGEDAPYADLGLYTEAPIAASDVKIISYDSIDNKLDSINVSLKIGVSFGLFKLDISGAYISGEKVADANVTYRMGCRYPVYEASLGYADLLGYVAEEEDTKIKRQMLSIGFLNLRDKINELAENPSANKAQLDAALVKLDATYGPVVVTGTTLGGEMTMKLDADSFDVADNMGIKGDASLSIQAAISITGEAHADYIRKGEMLLSHSNLDLTMLGGQVAKGQEMAKYLTSTMAVKRAEVNQLATDWANSIVMDGANKKNNTAEVVEMTLTPIWSFFDDEVAVIVQDYIVKKYKDNPKAIVDFSNY
;
A
#
# COMPACT_ATOMS: atom_id res chain seq x y z
N MET A 1 34.52 -39.92 18.52
CA MET A 1 35.61 -39.38 17.67
C MET A 1 34.98 -38.82 16.40
N LYS A 2 35.22 -37.53 16.15
CA LYS A 2 34.86 -36.70 14.97
C LYS A 2 33.36 -36.46 14.71
N GLY A 3 32.96 -35.20 14.84
CA GLY A 3 31.66 -34.69 14.40
C GLY A 3 31.07 -33.53 15.22
N LEU A 4 31.85 -32.90 16.12
CA LEU A 4 31.40 -31.78 16.96
C LEU A 4 32.35 -30.59 16.75
N LEU A 5 32.20 -29.90 15.61
CA LEU A 5 32.88 -28.65 15.26
C LEU A 5 32.27 -28.10 13.96
N LYS A 6 31.08 -27.47 14.06
CA LYS A 6 30.46 -26.67 12.98
C LYS A 6 29.39 -25.69 13.49
N LYS A 7 29.59 -25.15 14.69
CA LYS A 7 28.82 -24.03 15.26
C LYS A 7 29.77 -23.10 16.00
N LEU A 8 30.60 -22.38 15.26
CA LEU A 8 31.33 -21.19 15.67
C LEU A 8 32.05 -20.69 14.41
N PHE A 9 32.03 -19.38 14.16
CA PHE A 9 32.50 -18.65 12.96
C PHE A 9 31.50 -18.52 11.79
N PHE A 10 30.68 -17.46 11.84
CA PHE A 10 30.73 -16.38 10.86
C PHE A 10 29.96 -15.17 11.41
N THR A 11 30.65 -14.36 12.20
CA THR A 11 30.27 -12.99 12.56
C THR A 11 31.38 -12.10 12.02
N LEU A 12 31.03 -10.92 11.49
CA LEU A 12 31.82 -9.99 10.66
C LEU A 12 31.91 -10.37 9.18
N LEU A 13 31.18 -9.65 8.32
CA LEU A 13 31.80 -8.77 7.33
C LEU A 13 30.79 -7.79 6.70
N CYS A 14 31.14 -6.50 6.76
CA CYS A 14 30.86 -5.46 5.77
C CYS A 14 29.43 -4.92 5.60
N GLY A 15 28.90 -4.27 6.65
CA GLY A 15 28.12 -3.05 6.44
C GLY A 15 29.07 -1.89 6.14
N SER A 16 29.14 -1.46 4.88
CA SER A 16 29.92 -0.29 4.44
C SER A 16 29.26 0.98 4.98
N LEU A 17 29.63 1.31 6.21
CA LEU A 17 29.33 2.53 6.91
C LEU A 17 30.27 3.61 6.33
N CYS A 18 29.80 4.39 5.36
CA CYS A 18 30.48 5.61 4.92
C CYS A 18 30.35 6.66 6.04
N TYR A 19 31.15 6.51 7.09
CA TYR A 19 31.49 7.61 7.97
C TYR A 19 32.36 8.60 7.18
N ALA A 20 31.75 9.66 6.69
CA ALA A 20 32.49 10.89 6.45
C ALA A 20 32.79 11.50 7.83
N LEU A 21 33.88 11.05 8.45
CA LEU A 21 34.52 11.76 9.55
C LEU A 21 35.07 13.07 8.98
N SER A 22 34.35 14.18 9.13
CA SER A 22 34.99 15.49 9.18
C SER A 22 35.54 15.67 10.58
N SER A 23 36.85 15.50 10.69
CA SER A 23 37.77 15.93 11.76
C SER A 23 37.14 16.67 12.95
N CYS A 24 37.22 16.06 14.12
CA CYS A 24 37.22 16.76 15.41
C CYS A 24 38.35 17.79 15.42
N ASP A 25 38.04 19.01 15.84
CA ASP A 25 38.98 19.83 16.61
C ASP A 25 38.50 19.74 18.06
N ASP A 26 39.19 18.92 18.86
CA ASP A 26 39.05 18.88 20.32
C ASP A 26 39.90 20.01 20.92
N GLU A 27 39.31 21.18 21.18
CA GLU A 27 39.80 22.11 22.22
C GLU A 27 38.64 22.99 22.74
N ASN A 28 37.93 22.53 23.78
CA ASN A 28 37.73 23.29 25.03
C ASN A 28 36.80 22.51 25.98
N GLU A 29 37.37 21.97 27.06
CA GLU A 29 36.60 21.74 28.29
C GLU A 29 36.25 23.12 28.88
N ASN A 30 35.03 23.59 28.62
CA ASN A 30 34.48 24.74 29.32
C ASN A 30 33.13 24.33 29.93
N HIS A 31 33.08 24.26 31.26
CA HIS A 31 31.84 24.15 32.02
C HIS A 31 31.06 25.47 31.89
N GLY A 32 30.22 25.58 30.87
CA GLY A 32 29.30 26.69 30.65
C GLY A 32 28.11 26.21 29.80
N SER A 33 26.90 26.56 30.25
CA SER A 33 25.65 26.58 29.46
C SER A 33 25.68 25.78 28.13
N HIS A 34 25.50 24.46 28.22
CA HIS A 34 25.52 23.62 27.03
C HIS A 34 24.31 23.93 26.13
N VAL A 35 24.57 24.67 25.05
CA VAL A 35 23.64 24.76 23.91
C VAL A 35 23.58 23.38 23.27
N GLY A 36 22.41 22.77 23.19
CA GLY A 36 22.28 21.43 22.60
C GLY A 36 20.92 20.80 22.78
N PHE A 37 20.88 19.48 22.59
CA PHE A 37 19.68 18.68 22.78
C PHE A 37 19.83 17.85 24.06
N GLY A 38 18.71 17.51 24.69
CA GLY A 38 18.70 16.56 25.80
C GLY A 38 19.04 15.12 25.38
N GLU A 39 19.08 14.85 24.08
CA GLU A 39 19.33 13.55 23.47
C GLU A 39 20.52 13.63 22.50
N GLU A 40 21.29 12.55 22.37
CA GLU A 40 22.43 12.48 21.44
C GLU A 40 22.01 12.06 20.02
N ARG A 41 20.86 11.38 19.89
CA ARG A 41 20.24 10.96 18.63
C ARG A 41 18.76 10.68 18.84
N LEU A 42 17.98 10.80 17.78
CA LEU A 42 16.58 10.37 17.75
C LEU A 42 16.44 9.11 16.88
N ASP A 43 16.12 7.97 17.50
CA ASP A 43 15.81 6.73 16.77
C ASP A 43 14.30 6.57 16.61
N VAL A 44 13.88 6.35 15.37
CA VAL A 44 12.48 6.28 14.95
C VAL A 44 12.24 4.94 14.29
N ASP A 45 11.12 4.30 14.63
CA ASP A 45 10.67 3.13 13.91
C ASP A 45 10.08 3.50 12.54
N ARG A 46 9.76 2.48 11.75
CA ARG A 46 9.21 2.64 10.42
C ARG A 46 7.93 3.48 10.37
N LEU A 47 7.07 3.47 11.40
CA LEU A 47 5.80 4.18 11.35
C LEU A 47 5.94 5.69 11.53
N GLY A 48 7.08 6.14 12.06
CA GLY A 48 7.28 7.55 12.36
C GLY A 48 6.30 8.07 13.40
N GLY A 49 5.91 9.33 13.27
CA GLY A 49 4.96 9.99 14.13
C GLY A 49 5.54 11.18 14.88
N TYR A 50 4.98 11.44 16.06
CA TYR A 50 5.29 12.62 16.86
C TYR A 50 6.39 12.34 17.85
N TYR A 51 7.37 13.22 17.87
CA TYR A 51 8.47 13.19 18.81
C TYR A 51 8.60 14.55 19.48
N ARG A 52 8.96 14.52 20.77
CA ARG A 52 9.31 15.69 21.54
C ARG A 52 10.76 15.58 21.92
N LEU A 53 11.52 16.61 21.58
CA LEU A 53 12.91 16.75 22.02
C LEU A 53 13.01 17.94 22.96
N ASN A 54 13.93 17.87 23.91
CA ASN A 54 14.29 19.04 24.71
C ASN A 54 15.50 19.72 24.08
N VAL A 55 15.40 21.04 23.94
CA VAL A 55 16.47 21.91 23.49
C VAL A 55 16.93 22.72 24.70
N HIS A 56 18.24 22.74 24.92
CA HIS A 56 18.89 23.50 25.98
C HIS A 56 19.63 24.68 25.37
N VAL A 57 19.26 25.90 25.76
CA VAL A 57 19.83 27.16 25.26
C VAL A 57 19.78 28.17 26.41
N GLU A 58 20.77 29.07 26.47
CA GLU A 58 20.81 30.12 27.50
C GLU A 58 19.51 30.90 27.61
N GLU A 59 19.12 31.25 28.84
CA GLU A 59 17.86 31.94 29.13
C GLU A 59 17.72 33.23 28.31
N GLY A 60 16.59 33.37 27.60
CA GLY A 60 16.30 34.54 26.78
C GLY A 60 16.97 34.56 25.40
N GLN A 61 17.95 33.70 25.14
CA GLN A 61 18.60 33.61 23.83
C GLN A 61 17.68 32.93 22.81
N ALA A 62 17.50 33.58 21.65
CA ALA A 62 16.69 33.04 20.56
C ALA A 62 17.43 31.95 19.77
N TRP A 63 16.67 31.02 19.22
CA TRP A 63 17.18 29.95 18.38
C TRP A 63 16.19 29.54 17.29
N THR A 64 16.72 28.91 16.25
CA THR A 64 15.98 28.28 15.14
C THR A 64 16.36 26.81 15.02
N LEU A 65 15.39 25.97 14.69
CA LEU A 65 15.56 24.54 14.47
C LEU A 65 15.09 24.19 13.06
N SER A 66 15.93 23.52 12.28
CA SER A 66 15.64 23.18 10.89
C SER A 66 16.18 21.80 10.51
N VAL A 67 15.82 21.35 9.31
CA VAL A 67 16.41 20.19 8.62
C VAL A 67 17.01 20.66 7.30
N PRO A 68 17.89 19.88 6.64
CA PRO A 68 18.37 20.22 5.31
C PRO A 68 17.21 20.42 4.33
N GLU A 69 17.37 21.35 3.37
CA GLU A 69 16.33 21.63 2.36
C GLU A 69 15.97 20.41 1.50
N THR A 70 16.87 19.44 1.43
CA THR A 70 16.66 18.16 0.73
C THR A 70 15.86 17.14 1.54
N ASN A 71 15.55 17.43 2.80
CA ASN A 71 14.80 16.53 3.66
C ASN A 71 13.30 16.63 3.33
N GLU A 72 12.71 15.47 3.06
CA GLU A 72 11.30 15.37 2.67
C GLU A 72 10.46 14.54 3.66
N TRP A 73 11.04 14.19 4.83
CA TRP A 73 10.44 13.21 5.75
C TRP A 73 10.47 13.61 7.23
N ILE A 74 11.10 14.72 7.58
CA ILE A 74 11.13 15.31 8.91
C ILE A 74 10.52 16.70 8.82
N THR A 75 9.57 17.00 9.70
CA THR A 75 9.06 18.35 9.92
C THR A 75 9.34 18.80 11.33
N VAL A 76 9.93 20.00 11.42
CA VAL A 76 10.05 20.74 12.66
C VAL A 76 8.77 21.55 12.87
N LEU A 77 7.97 21.17 13.87
CA LEU A 77 6.71 21.85 14.21
C LEU A 77 6.95 23.04 15.14
N THR A 78 8.10 23.07 15.82
CA THR A 78 8.55 24.18 16.66
C THR A 78 9.88 24.73 16.11
N PRO A 79 9.85 25.47 14.98
CA PRO A 79 11.06 25.87 14.26
C PRO A 79 11.84 27.00 14.94
N THR A 80 11.25 27.66 15.95
CA THR A 80 11.88 28.77 16.66
C THR A 80 11.51 28.76 18.12
N GLY A 81 12.38 29.31 18.97
CA GLY A 81 12.06 29.55 20.38
C GLY A 81 13.12 30.39 21.08
N LYS A 82 13.02 30.45 22.41
CA LYS A 82 13.96 31.18 23.27
C LYS A 82 14.26 30.40 24.54
N GLY A 83 15.53 30.36 24.93
CA GLY A 83 16.01 29.57 26.06
C GLY A 83 15.63 28.09 25.95
N ASP A 84 15.64 27.40 27.09
CA ASP A 84 15.21 26.02 27.21
C ASP A 84 13.76 25.81 26.76
N ALA A 85 13.53 24.80 25.92
CA ALA A 85 12.22 24.52 25.37
C ALA A 85 12.03 23.04 24.99
N SER A 86 10.78 22.61 24.95
CA SER A 86 10.40 21.35 24.30
C SER A 86 9.98 21.64 22.86
N VAL A 87 10.62 20.98 21.90
CA VAL A 87 10.32 21.11 20.47
C VAL A 87 9.55 19.90 19.97
N GLU A 88 8.57 20.14 19.12
CA GLU A 88 7.80 19.08 18.50
C GLU A 88 8.30 18.81 17.08
N LEU A 89 8.43 17.52 16.77
CA LEU A 89 8.78 17.01 15.46
C LEU A 89 7.70 16.07 14.97
N TYR A 90 7.51 16.06 13.66
CA TYR A 90 6.78 15.03 12.97
C TYR A 90 7.71 14.30 12.00
N ILE A 91 7.75 12.98 12.10
CA ILE A 91 8.55 12.10 11.25
C ILE A 91 7.59 11.29 10.40
N GLU A 92 7.73 11.37 9.07
CA GLU A 92 6.92 10.57 8.17
C GLU A 92 7.22 9.07 8.33
N ASP A 93 6.27 8.22 7.95
CA ASP A 93 6.53 6.80 7.88
C ASP A 93 7.56 6.47 6.77
N ASN A 94 8.38 5.46 7.01
CA ASN A 94 9.35 4.96 6.06
C ASN A 94 8.77 3.76 5.30
N GLY A 95 8.13 4.02 4.16
CA GLY A 95 7.61 2.96 3.29
C GLY A 95 8.68 2.19 2.51
N THR A 96 9.97 2.48 2.71
CA THR A 96 11.05 1.90 1.90
C THR A 96 11.71 0.70 2.57
N LYS A 97 12.45 -0.08 1.77
CA LYS A 97 13.23 -1.22 2.26
C LYS A 97 14.53 -0.80 2.94
N GLU A 98 14.90 0.47 2.90
CA GLU A 98 16.14 0.99 3.44
C GLU A 98 15.87 1.85 4.66
N SER A 99 16.76 1.80 5.65
CA SER A 99 16.75 2.79 6.73
C SER A 99 17.23 4.14 6.19
N ARG A 100 16.75 5.23 6.77
CA ARG A 100 17.11 6.60 6.37
C ARG A 100 17.59 7.42 7.56
N THR A 101 18.50 8.36 7.33
CA THR A 101 19.08 9.21 8.36
C THR A 101 19.23 10.62 7.84
N ASP A 102 18.96 11.60 8.70
CA ASP A 102 19.24 13.01 8.44
C ASP A 102 19.53 13.73 9.78
N ASN A 103 19.85 15.03 9.74
CA ASN A 103 20.18 15.80 10.93
C ASN A 103 19.15 16.91 11.18
N LEU A 104 18.78 17.06 12.45
CA LEU A 104 18.20 18.31 12.93
C LEU A 104 19.32 19.29 13.23
N VAL A 105 19.10 20.55 12.88
CA VAL A 105 20.09 21.62 12.97
C VAL A 105 19.54 22.74 13.84
N LEU A 106 20.10 22.89 15.03
CA LEU A 106 19.85 24.01 15.93
C LEU A 106 20.86 25.12 15.64
N VAL A 107 20.37 26.34 15.47
CA VAL A 107 21.19 27.55 15.32
C VAL A 107 20.70 28.59 16.32
N THR A 108 21.58 29.06 17.20
CA THR A 108 21.27 30.14 18.14
C THR A 108 21.59 31.51 17.55
N GLU A 109 21.04 32.57 18.14
CA GLU A 109 21.25 33.96 17.70
C GLU A 109 22.74 34.39 17.69
N ASN A 110 23.59 33.80 18.54
CA ASN A 110 25.03 34.05 18.54
C ASN A 110 25.81 33.23 17.50
N GLY A 111 25.13 32.44 16.66
CA GLY A 111 25.73 31.65 15.59
C GLY A 111 26.22 30.26 16.00
N THR A 112 26.03 29.83 17.25
CA THR A 112 26.32 28.45 17.65
C THR A 112 25.41 27.49 16.88
N LYS A 113 26.02 26.44 16.31
CA LYS A 113 25.32 25.43 15.52
C LYS A 113 25.52 24.05 16.15
N VAL A 114 24.43 23.36 16.45
CA VAL A 114 24.44 22.00 16.99
C VAL A 114 23.58 21.12 16.11
N GLN A 115 24.02 19.88 15.91
CA GLN A 115 23.28 18.89 15.12
C GLN A 115 22.99 17.66 15.95
N ILE A 116 21.80 17.09 15.75
CA ILE A 116 21.43 15.79 16.29
C ILE A 116 20.97 14.89 15.14
N PRO A 117 21.52 13.68 14.99
CA PRO A 117 21.07 12.74 13.98
C PRO A 117 19.69 12.17 14.33
N VAL A 118 18.83 12.12 13.31
CA VAL A 118 17.54 11.42 13.32
C VAL A 118 17.67 10.21 12.42
N SER A 119 17.58 9.02 12.99
CA SER A 119 17.66 7.75 12.28
C SER A 119 16.29 7.09 12.27
N GLN A 120 15.76 6.79 11.09
CA GLN A 120 14.54 6.04 10.95
C GLN A 120 14.80 4.68 10.31
N THR A 121 14.45 3.64 11.05
CA THR A 121 14.61 2.27 10.57
C THR A 121 13.52 1.90 9.56
N ASN A 122 13.77 0.86 8.77
CA ASN A 122 12.76 0.19 7.93
C ASN A 122 11.96 -0.88 8.71
N LEU A 123 12.13 -0.97 10.04
CA LEU A 123 11.58 -2.02 10.89
C LEU A 123 10.60 -1.46 11.92
N LEU A 124 9.67 -2.31 12.36
CA LEU A 124 8.86 -2.08 13.56
C LEU A 124 9.64 -2.56 14.79
N ASN A 125 9.60 -1.78 15.87
CA ASN A 125 10.30 -1.99 17.15
C ASN A 125 10.78 -3.43 17.44
N GLY A 126 12.05 -3.71 17.10
CA GLY A 126 12.73 -4.95 17.46
C GLY A 126 12.35 -6.19 16.64
N GLU A 127 11.54 -6.06 15.60
CA GLU A 127 11.23 -7.16 14.69
C GLU A 127 12.38 -7.39 13.70
N SER A 128 12.76 -8.65 13.51
CA SER A 128 13.63 -9.06 12.41
C SER A 128 12.86 -8.94 11.08
N MET A 129 13.53 -8.46 10.02
CA MET A 129 12.97 -8.51 8.65
C MET A 129 12.40 -9.92 8.40
N PRO A 130 11.20 -10.05 7.81
CA PRO A 130 10.86 -11.27 7.10
C PRO A 130 11.94 -11.54 6.05
N GLU A 131 12.24 -12.80 5.81
CA GLU A 131 13.30 -13.21 4.88
C GLU A 131 13.00 -12.84 3.41
N ASN A 132 11.87 -12.19 3.09
CA ASN A 132 11.42 -11.82 1.74
C ASN A 132 10.97 -10.35 1.63
N ASP A 133 10.62 -9.93 0.41
CA ASP A 133 10.18 -8.60 -0.06
C ASP A 133 8.97 -7.95 0.69
N ASP A 134 8.63 -8.40 1.90
CA ASP A 134 7.39 -8.21 2.67
C ASP A 134 7.23 -6.82 3.32
N VAL A 135 8.16 -5.90 3.08
CA VAL A 135 8.03 -4.49 3.53
C VAL A 135 6.72 -3.88 3.00
N GLU A 136 6.32 -4.23 1.77
CA GLU A 136 5.06 -3.83 1.15
C GLU A 136 3.84 -4.46 1.87
N PHE A 137 3.95 -5.71 2.32
CA PHE A 137 2.91 -6.40 3.09
C PHE A 137 2.64 -5.73 4.44
N TYR A 138 3.68 -5.25 5.14
CA TYR A 138 3.50 -4.53 6.41
C TYR A 138 2.82 -3.16 6.28
N ASP A 139 3.05 -2.43 5.19
CA ASP A 139 2.38 -1.14 4.95
C ASP A 139 0.91 -1.34 4.60
N VAL A 140 0.65 -2.35 3.78
CA VAL A 140 -0.69 -2.86 3.50
C VAL A 140 -1.35 -3.33 4.80
N PHE A 141 -0.61 -3.89 5.74
CA PHE A 141 -1.18 -4.40 6.99
C PHE A 141 -1.52 -3.29 8.02
N ASN A 142 -0.62 -2.33 8.24
CA ASN A 142 -0.79 -1.33 9.31
C ASN A 142 -1.80 -0.23 8.96
N ASN A 143 -1.70 0.30 7.75
CA ASN A 143 -2.59 1.36 7.26
C ASN A 143 -3.61 0.83 6.26
N LYS A 144 -3.73 -0.51 6.12
CA LYS A 144 -4.61 -1.12 5.13
C LYS A 144 -4.18 -0.74 3.70
N GLY A 145 -2.97 -0.19 3.51
CA GLY A 145 -2.52 0.42 2.25
C GLY A 145 -3.14 1.79 1.94
N ILE A 146 -4.08 2.29 2.76
CA ILE A 146 -4.78 3.55 2.54
C ILE A 146 -3.81 4.73 2.60
N GLY A 147 -4.00 5.69 1.69
CA GLY A 147 -3.22 6.92 1.64
C GLY A 147 -1.88 6.77 0.95
N LYS A 148 -1.52 5.57 0.48
CA LYS A 148 -0.26 5.29 -0.21
C LYS A 148 -0.42 5.47 -1.71
N GLY A 149 0.63 5.97 -2.34
CA GLY A 149 0.78 5.87 -3.78
C GLY A 149 0.89 4.41 -4.25
N TYR A 150 0.60 4.14 -5.52
CA TYR A 150 0.65 2.79 -6.08
C TYR A 150 1.21 2.76 -7.50
N ASP A 151 2.20 1.88 -7.72
CA ASP A 151 2.76 1.60 -9.02
C ASP A 151 1.93 0.55 -9.75
N ILE A 152 1.11 1.01 -10.70
CA ILE A 152 0.21 0.15 -11.48
C ILE A 152 0.92 -0.79 -12.47
N ILE A 153 2.22 -0.60 -12.74
CA ILE A 153 3.01 -1.48 -13.62
C ILE A 153 3.66 -2.58 -12.78
N ASN A 154 4.32 -2.20 -11.69
CA ASN A 154 5.08 -3.14 -10.86
C ASN A 154 4.26 -3.73 -9.70
N ARG A 155 3.05 -3.22 -9.47
CA ARG A 155 2.14 -3.59 -8.38
C ARG A 155 2.69 -3.35 -6.99
N LYS A 156 3.41 -2.25 -6.83
CA LYS A 156 4.11 -1.93 -5.59
C LYS A 156 3.48 -0.73 -4.93
N VAL A 157 3.27 -0.85 -3.63
CA VAL A 157 2.98 0.31 -2.79
C VAL A 157 4.16 1.26 -2.83
N LYS A 158 3.86 2.55 -2.99
CA LYS A 158 4.81 3.65 -3.05
C LYS A 158 4.72 4.49 -1.78
N GLN A 159 5.38 5.65 -1.77
CA GLN A 159 5.36 6.53 -0.60
C GLN A 159 3.94 7.00 -0.25
N SER A 160 3.77 7.39 1.02
CA SER A 160 2.52 7.92 1.54
C SER A 160 2.21 9.28 0.91
N VAL A 161 1.00 9.44 0.37
CA VAL A 161 0.42 10.75 0.00
C VAL A 161 -0.33 11.33 1.20
N VAL A 162 -1.01 10.49 1.97
CA VAL A 162 -1.77 10.85 3.16
C VAL A 162 -1.06 10.34 4.41
N GLN A 163 -0.98 11.17 5.44
CA GLN A 163 -0.35 10.83 6.72
C GLN A 163 -1.34 10.13 7.63
N MET A 164 -1.54 8.83 7.42
CA MET A 164 -2.59 8.07 8.13
C MET A 164 -2.44 8.09 9.66
N THR A 165 -1.22 8.09 10.19
CA THR A 165 -0.99 8.19 11.65
C THR A 165 -1.40 9.56 12.18
N GLY A 166 -1.08 10.64 11.45
CA GLY A 166 -1.50 12.00 11.79
C GLY A 166 -3.01 12.18 11.67
N LEU A 167 -3.58 11.78 10.53
CA LEU A 167 -5.01 11.87 10.25
C LEU A 167 -5.83 11.12 11.31
N LYS A 168 -5.40 9.91 11.72
CA LYS A 168 -6.07 9.15 12.77
C LYS A 168 -6.08 9.86 14.11
N LYS A 169 -5.08 10.68 14.44
CA LYS A 169 -5.09 11.50 15.67
C LYS A 169 -6.04 12.68 15.56
N LEU A 170 -6.18 13.27 14.38
CA LEU A 170 -7.09 14.38 14.13
C LEU A 170 -8.57 13.97 14.21
N ILE A 171 -8.87 12.70 13.91
CA ILE A 171 -10.25 12.18 13.86
C ILE A 171 -10.61 11.24 15.02
N ASN A 172 -9.64 10.73 15.79
CA ASN A 172 -9.89 9.86 16.94
C ASN A 172 -9.33 10.47 18.24
N GLY A 173 -10.16 10.65 19.26
CA GLY A 173 -9.75 11.14 20.60
C GLY A 173 -10.81 12.01 21.27
N GLU A 174 -10.59 12.38 22.54
CA GLU A 174 -11.51 13.25 23.30
C GLU A 174 -11.54 14.70 22.78
N ASP A 175 -10.44 15.19 22.20
CA ASP A 175 -10.30 16.53 21.62
C ASP A 175 -10.07 16.48 20.08
N ALA A 176 -10.62 15.48 19.39
CA ALA A 176 -10.42 15.28 17.94
C ALA A 176 -11.24 16.30 17.11
N PRO A 177 -10.61 17.34 16.51
CA PRO A 177 -11.36 18.43 15.88
C PRO A 177 -12.09 18.00 14.60
N TYR A 178 -11.68 16.87 14.01
CA TYR A 178 -12.14 16.40 12.70
C TYR A 178 -12.90 15.06 12.80
N ALA A 179 -13.31 14.63 14.00
CA ALA A 179 -13.92 13.31 14.24
C ALA A 179 -15.19 13.05 13.42
N ASP A 180 -16.04 14.06 13.25
CA ASP A 180 -17.35 13.93 12.58
C ASP A 180 -17.30 14.16 11.06
N LEU A 181 -16.12 14.35 10.49
CA LEU A 181 -15.97 14.77 9.10
C LEU A 181 -15.84 13.62 8.10
N GLY A 182 -15.83 12.36 8.59
CA GLY A 182 -15.78 11.19 7.72
C GLY A 182 -14.50 11.06 6.88
N LEU A 183 -13.41 11.74 7.27
CA LEU A 183 -12.16 11.78 6.49
C LEU A 183 -11.53 10.40 6.32
N TYR A 184 -11.75 9.51 7.29
CA TYR A 184 -11.36 8.11 7.22
C TYR A 184 -12.36 7.26 7.98
N THR A 185 -12.76 6.16 7.37
CA THR A 185 -13.69 5.20 7.94
C THR A 185 -13.08 3.81 7.87
N GLU A 186 -13.23 3.03 8.94
CA GLU A 186 -12.89 1.62 8.95
C GLU A 186 -13.96 0.83 9.71
N ALA A 187 -14.38 -0.30 9.15
CA ALA A 187 -15.49 -1.08 9.68
C ALA A 187 -15.35 -2.57 9.38
N PRO A 188 -15.79 -3.46 10.30
CA PRO A 188 -15.99 -4.86 9.97
C PRO A 188 -17.12 -5.01 8.97
N ILE A 189 -16.97 -5.96 8.06
CA ILE A 189 -18.01 -6.35 7.10
C ILE A 189 -18.79 -7.53 7.69
N ALA A 190 -20.11 -7.53 7.55
CA ALA A 190 -20.94 -8.61 8.09
C ALA A 190 -20.64 -9.93 7.35
N ALA A 191 -20.61 -11.05 8.07
CA ALA A 191 -20.33 -12.37 7.50
C ALA A 191 -21.33 -12.80 6.40
N SER A 192 -22.50 -12.16 6.33
CA SER A 192 -23.49 -12.35 5.25
C SER A 192 -23.08 -11.73 3.91
N ASP A 193 -22.08 -10.85 3.89
CA ASP A 193 -21.68 -10.05 2.71
C ASP A 193 -20.55 -10.72 1.90
N VAL A 194 -20.48 -12.05 1.91
CA VAL A 194 -19.58 -12.82 1.03
C VAL A 194 -19.80 -12.38 -0.41
N LYS A 195 -18.80 -11.72 -1.01
CA LYS A 195 -18.86 -11.21 -2.37
C LYS A 195 -18.36 -12.29 -3.32
N ILE A 196 -19.28 -12.88 -4.08
CA ILE A 196 -18.92 -13.78 -5.15
C ILE A 196 -18.42 -12.95 -6.33
N ILE A 197 -17.27 -13.33 -6.91
CA ILE A 197 -16.63 -12.57 -7.98
C ILE A 197 -16.48 -13.48 -9.19
N SER A 198 -17.50 -13.46 -10.05
CA SER A 198 -17.34 -14.03 -11.37
C SER A 198 -16.53 -13.07 -12.24
N TYR A 199 -15.34 -13.50 -12.65
CA TYR A 199 -14.63 -12.88 -13.77
C TYR A 199 -15.17 -13.55 -15.03
N ASP A 200 -16.27 -13.05 -15.59
CA ASP A 200 -16.75 -13.62 -16.86
C ASP A 200 -15.60 -13.64 -17.86
N SER A 201 -15.48 -14.77 -18.54
CA SER A 201 -14.43 -15.06 -19.51
C SER A 201 -14.29 -13.89 -20.49
N ILE A 202 -13.13 -13.23 -20.44
CA ILE A 202 -12.52 -12.57 -21.60
C ILE A 202 -13.39 -11.47 -22.24
N ASP A 203 -14.13 -10.69 -21.46
CA ASP A 203 -14.52 -9.36 -21.92
C ASP A 203 -13.73 -8.31 -21.14
N ASN A 204 -12.95 -7.54 -21.89
CA ASN A 204 -12.12 -6.44 -21.41
C ASN A 204 -12.96 -5.43 -20.61
N LYS A 205 -13.12 -5.65 -19.30
CA LYS A 205 -13.36 -4.55 -18.37
C LYS A 205 -12.05 -3.82 -18.14
N LEU A 206 -11.67 -3.03 -19.14
CA LEU A 206 -10.85 -1.85 -18.94
C LEU A 206 -11.83 -0.78 -18.42
N ASP A 207 -12.11 -0.80 -17.11
CA ASP A 207 -12.94 0.25 -16.52
C ASP A 207 -12.13 1.56 -16.52
N SER A 208 -12.62 2.57 -17.24
CA SER A 208 -12.00 3.90 -17.29
C SER A 208 -12.21 4.67 -15.98
N ILE A 209 -11.14 5.25 -15.41
CA ILE A 209 -11.13 5.80 -14.05
C ILE A 209 -11.65 7.24 -13.96
N ASN A 210 -12.92 7.53 -14.25
CA ASN A 210 -13.38 8.94 -14.12
C ASN A 210 -13.33 9.51 -12.69
N VAL A 211 -13.37 8.65 -11.66
CA VAL A 211 -13.44 9.11 -10.26
C VAL A 211 -12.65 8.20 -9.30
N SER A 212 -12.77 6.87 -9.45
CA SER A 212 -12.03 5.87 -8.66
C SER A 212 -12.23 4.48 -9.26
N LEU A 213 -11.20 3.64 -9.29
CA LEU A 213 -11.28 2.27 -9.79
C LEU A 213 -11.15 1.26 -8.67
N LYS A 214 -12.07 0.29 -8.61
CA LYS A 214 -11.95 -0.86 -7.71
C LYS A 214 -11.28 -2.01 -8.45
N ILE A 215 -10.14 -2.47 -7.93
CA ILE A 215 -9.37 -3.59 -8.50
C ILE A 215 -9.26 -4.70 -7.47
N GLY A 216 -9.65 -5.92 -7.85
CA GLY A 216 -9.29 -7.12 -7.09
C GLY A 216 -7.81 -7.46 -7.22
N VAL A 217 -7.13 -7.76 -6.12
CA VAL A 217 -5.68 -8.02 -6.14
C VAL A 217 -5.36 -9.24 -7.01
N SER A 218 -6.13 -10.32 -6.88
CA SER A 218 -5.98 -11.52 -7.71
C SER A 218 -6.34 -11.26 -9.18
N PHE A 219 -7.34 -10.41 -9.47
CA PHE A 219 -7.62 -9.98 -10.85
C PHE A 219 -6.41 -9.31 -11.51
N GLY A 220 -5.78 -8.40 -10.76
CA GLY A 220 -4.52 -7.76 -11.15
C GLY A 220 -3.50 -8.81 -11.56
N LEU A 221 -3.26 -9.82 -10.69
CA LEU A 221 -2.37 -10.96 -10.91
C LEU A 221 -2.65 -11.69 -12.23
N PHE A 222 -3.89 -12.14 -12.47
CA PHE A 222 -4.25 -12.90 -13.68
C PHE A 222 -4.17 -12.11 -14.98
N LYS A 223 -4.55 -10.83 -14.99
CA LYS A 223 -4.57 -10.03 -16.23
C LYS A 223 -3.17 -9.81 -16.81
N LEU A 224 -2.12 -9.71 -15.99
CA LEU A 224 -0.74 -9.51 -16.51
C LEU A 224 0.03 -10.81 -16.79
N ASP A 225 -0.43 -11.95 -16.26
CA ASP A 225 0.08 -13.26 -16.69
C ASP A 225 -0.28 -13.52 -18.17
N ILE A 226 -1.33 -12.84 -18.67
CA ILE A 226 -1.63 -12.66 -20.09
C ILE A 226 -0.69 -11.58 -20.66
N SER A 227 0.63 -11.82 -20.62
CA SER A 227 1.61 -10.98 -21.31
C SER A 227 1.72 -11.40 -22.77
N GLY A 228 0.75 -10.97 -23.57
CA GLY A 228 0.74 -11.20 -25.01
C GLY A 228 -0.40 -10.45 -25.63
N ALA A 229 -0.12 -9.70 -26.69
CA ALA A 229 -1.12 -8.99 -27.47
C ALA A 229 -2.33 -9.90 -27.73
N TYR A 230 -3.46 -9.58 -27.11
CA TYR A 230 -4.73 -10.23 -27.41
C TYR A 230 -5.17 -9.66 -28.76
N ILE A 231 -4.72 -10.30 -29.84
CA ILE A 231 -5.35 -10.10 -31.13
C ILE A 231 -6.68 -10.82 -31.00
N SER A 232 -7.76 -10.05 -30.99
CA SER A 232 -9.13 -10.52 -31.20
C SER A 232 -9.24 -11.15 -32.59
N GLY A 233 -8.71 -12.35 -32.70
CA GLY A 233 -8.96 -13.27 -33.78
C GLY A 233 -9.27 -14.57 -33.09
N GLU A 234 -10.54 -14.96 -33.08
CA GLU A 234 -10.94 -16.34 -32.86
C GLU A 234 -10.03 -17.24 -33.71
N LYS A 235 -9.02 -17.83 -33.08
CA LYS A 235 -8.47 -19.09 -33.57
C LYS A 235 -9.15 -20.19 -32.76
N VAL A 236 -10.32 -20.59 -33.27
CA VAL A 236 -10.94 -21.88 -33.02
C VAL A 236 -10.04 -22.97 -33.63
N ALA A 237 -8.82 -23.10 -33.11
CA ALA A 237 -7.85 -24.10 -33.52
C ALA A 237 -7.33 -24.94 -32.36
N ASP A 238 -7.46 -24.49 -31.11
CA ASP A 238 -7.09 -25.26 -29.94
C ASP A 238 -8.35 -25.78 -29.25
N ALA A 239 -8.44 -27.09 -29.05
CA ALA A 239 -9.60 -27.81 -28.49
C ALA A 239 -9.91 -27.48 -27.02
N ASN A 240 -9.35 -26.40 -26.45
CA ASN A 240 -9.44 -26.07 -25.03
C ASN A 240 -10.19 -24.75 -24.80
N VAL A 241 -10.98 -24.70 -23.73
CA VAL A 241 -11.62 -23.50 -23.20
C VAL A 241 -11.02 -23.16 -21.83
N THR A 242 -10.69 -21.89 -21.62
CA THR A 242 -10.14 -21.38 -20.35
C THR A 242 -11.20 -20.55 -19.62
N TYR A 243 -11.50 -20.92 -18.38
CA TYR A 243 -12.36 -20.16 -17.47
C TYR A 243 -11.52 -19.55 -16.35
N ARG A 244 -11.86 -18.35 -15.91
CA ARG A 244 -11.26 -17.69 -14.74
C ARG A 244 -12.37 -17.24 -13.80
N MET A 245 -12.19 -17.39 -12.49
CA MET A 245 -13.23 -17.04 -11.51
C MET A 245 -12.64 -16.86 -10.13
N GLY A 246 -13.42 -16.26 -9.22
CA GLY A 246 -13.07 -16.23 -7.82
C GLY A 246 -14.24 -16.07 -6.87
N CYS A 247 -13.93 -16.14 -5.58
CA CYS A 247 -14.82 -15.73 -4.53
C CYS A 247 -14.01 -14.97 -3.49
N ARG A 248 -14.62 -13.90 -2.97
CA ARG A 248 -14.02 -13.05 -1.97
C ARG A 248 -14.84 -13.12 -0.69
N TYR A 249 -14.13 -13.28 0.41
CA TYR A 249 -14.66 -13.33 1.76
C TYR A 249 -14.18 -12.07 2.47
N PRO A 250 -14.84 -10.92 2.21
CA PRO A 250 -14.49 -9.67 2.86
C PRO A 250 -14.86 -9.76 4.35
N VAL A 251 -13.97 -9.30 5.22
CA VAL A 251 -14.21 -9.25 6.67
C VAL A 251 -14.08 -7.83 7.23
N TYR A 252 -13.46 -6.94 6.46
CA TYR A 252 -13.16 -5.59 6.92
C TYR A 252 -12.98 -4.66 5.72
N GLU A 253 -13.41 -3.41 5.85
CA GLU A 253 -13.14 -2.35 4.87
C GLU A 253 -12.55 -1.11 5.55
N ALA A 254 -11.75 -0.39 4.78
CA ALA A 254 -11.26 0.92 5.12
C ALA A 254 -11.36 1.84 3.90
N SER A 255 -11.72 3.10 4.11
CA SER A 255 -11.79 4.09 3.05
C SER A 255 -11.41 5.48 3.54
N LEU A 256 -10.91 6.27 2.60
CA LEU A 256 -10.53 7.66 2.77
C LEU A 256 -11.54 8.56 2.05
N GLY A 257 -12.11 9.51 2.77
CA GLY A 257 -12.86 10.64 2.21
C GLY A 257 -11.90 11.64 1.57
N TYR A 258 -11.23 11.25 0.48
CA TYR A 258 -10.10 12.01 -0.07
C TYR A 258 -10.50 13.40 -0.57
N ALA A 259 -11.70 13.55 -1.14
CA ALA A 259 -12.19 14.84 -1.63
C ALA A 259 -12.42 15.81 -0.48
N ASP A 260 -13.09 15.35 0.59
CA ASP A 260 -13.31 16.15 1.80
C ASP A 260 -11.98 16.49 2.47
N LEU A 261 -11.08 15.51 2.60
CA LEU A 261 -9.71 15.72 3.11
C LEU A 261 -9.00 16.85 2.36
N LEU A 262 -9.04 16.85 1.02
CA LEU A 262 -8.40 17.88 0.20
C LEU A 262 -9.07 19.25 0.38
N GLY A 263 -10.40 19.29 0.51
CA GLY A 263 -11.14 20.51 0.85
C GLY A 263 -10.65 21.12 2.17
N TYR A 264 -10.55 20.32 3.23
CA TYR A 264 -10.03 20.79 4.51
C TYR A 264 -8.56 21.21 4.44
N VAL A 265 -7.72 20.47 3.71
CA VAL A 265 -6.31 20.86 3.54
C VAL A 265 -6.18 22.20 2.82
N ALA A 266 -7.05 22.51 1.88
CA ALA A 266 -7.07 23.78 1.18
C ALA A 266 -7.43 24.94 2.12
N GLU A 267 -8.47 24.77 2.95
CA GLU A 267 -9.01 25.79 3.84
C GLU A 267 -8.23 25.97 5.15
N GLU A 268 -7.50 24.95 5.61
CA GLU A 268 -6.76 25.00 6.86
C GLU A 268 -5.69 26.11 6.85
N GLU A 269 -5.52 26.84 7.95
CA GLU A 269 -4.46 27.86 8.06
C GLU A 269 -3.26 27.31 8.84
N ASP A 270 -3.50 26.37 9.76
CA ASP A 270 -2.44 25.76 10.55
C ASP A 270 -1.65 24.74 9.71
N THR A 271 -0.42 25.13 9.37
CA THR A 271 0.53 24.28 8.64
C THR A 271 0.84 22.98 9.39
N LYS A 272 0.80 22.99 10.73
CA LYS A 272 0.96 21.77 11.53
C LYS A 272 -0.18 20.80 11.28
N ILE A 273 -1.41 21.28 11.16
CA ILE A 273 -2.60 20.43 10.88
C ILE A 273 -2.54 19.86 9.46
N LYS A 274 -2.24 20.69 8.44
CA LYS A 274 -2.09 20.21 7.05
C LYS A 274 -1.09 19.06 6.93
N ARG A 275 0.03 19.17 7.65
CA ARG A 275 1.11 18.16 7.66
C ARG A 275 0.78 16.90 8.46
N GLN A 276 -0.31 16.88 9.25
CA GLN A 276 -0.86 15.64 9.81
C GLN A 276 -1.87 14.99 8.86
N MET A 277 -2.41 15.73 7.89
CA MET A 277 -3.35 15.22 6.89
C MET A 277 -2.63 14.63 5.69
N LEU A 278 -1.75 15.40 5.03
CA LEU A 278 -0.97 14.97 3.87
C LEU A 278 0.51 14.83 4.20
N SER A 279 1.22 14.01 3.44
CA SER A 279 2.68 13.88 3.62
C SER A 279 3.36 15.18 3.18
N ILE A 280 4.33 15.61 3.97
CA ILE A 280 5.17 16.77 3.73
C ILE A 280 5.92 16.63 2.41
N GLY A 281 6.48 15.45 2.13
CA GLY A 281 7.12 15.20 0.84
C GLY A 281 6.17 15.42 -0.33
N PHE A 282 4.91 14.98 -0.20
CA PHE A 282 3.89 15.16 -1.23
C PHE A 282 3.42 16.60 -1.31
N LEU A 283 3.12 17.24 -0.18
CA LEU A 283 2.72 18.65 -0.09
C LEU A 283 3.76 19.55 -0.75
N ASN A 284 5.03 19.42 -0.37
CA ASN A 284 6.12 20.23 -0.94
C ASN A 284 6.23 20.05 -2.47
N LEU A 285 6.07 18.81 -2.95
CA LEU A 285 6.11 18.53 -4.38
C LEU A 285 4.86 19.07 -5.11
N ARG A 286 3.68 18.94 -4.49
CA ARG A 286 2.41 19.48 -5.00
C ARG A 286 2.49 21.00 -5.12
N ASP A 287 2.91 21.68 -4.06
CA ASP A 287 3.06 23.14 -4.04
C ASP A 287 4.04 23.62 -5.10
N LYS A 288 5.17 22.92 -5.25
CA LYS A 288 6.14 23.20 -6.31
C LYS A 288 5.55 23.00 -7.71
N ILE A 289 4.78 21.95 -7.93
CA ILE A 289 4.10 21.72 -9.22
C ILE A 289 3.09 22.83 -9.49
N ASN A 290 2.31 23.24 -8.49
CA ASN A 290 1.36 24.34 -8.58
C ASN A 290 2.06 25.64 -9.00
N GLU A 291 3.15 26.02 -8.32
CA GLU A 291 3.94 27.22 -8.66
C GLU A 291 4.50 27.15 -10.09
N LEU A 292 5.09 26.01 -10.48
CA LEU A 292 5.67 25.87 -11.82
C LEU A 292 4.58 25.88 -12.91
N ALA A 293 3.37 25.42 -12.59
CA ALA A 293 2.22 25.37 -13.49
C ALA A 293 1.56 26.75 -13.71
N GLU A 294 1.88 27.79 -12.94
CA GLU A 294 1.42 29.16 -13.23
C GLU A 294 1.97 29.69 -14.56
N ASN A 295 3.15 29.21 -14.98
CA ASN A 295 3.73 29.51 -16.29
C ASN A 295 4.42 28.27 -16.90
N PRO A 296 3.65 27.29 -17.40
CA PRO A 296 4.18 25.99 -17.81
C PRO A 296 5.20 26.09 -18.95
N SER A 297 5.05 27.09 -19.82
CA SER A 297 5.94 27.30 -20.97
C SER A 297 7.33 27.79 -20.53
N ALA A 298 7.38 28.74 -19.59
CA ALA A 298 8.64 29.24 -19.05
C ALA A 298 9.34 28.19 -18.17
N ASN A 299 8.56 27.40 -17.44
CA ASN A 299 9.05 26.46 -16.43
C ASN A 299 9.15 25.01 -16.93
N LYS A 300 9.03 24.77 -18.24
CA LYS A 300 8.79 23.43 -18.81
C LYS A 300 9.73 22.34 -18.29
N ALA A 301 11.03 22.60 -18.26
CA ALA A 301 12.02 21.61 -17.82
C ALA A 301 11.91 21.27 -16.32
N GLN A 302 11.63 22.27 -15.49
CA GLN A 302 11.45 22.09 -14.05
C GLN A 302 10.13 21.39 -13.73
N LEU A 303 9.07 21.77 -14.44
CA LEU A 303 7.75 21.14 -14.34
C LEU A 303 7.81 19.66 -14.75
N ASP A 304 8.46 19.35 -15.88
CA ASP A 304 8.67 17.97 -16.32
C ASP A 304 9.45 17.15 -15.30
N ALA A 305 10.51 17.72 -14.70
CA ALA A 305 11.27 17.05 -13.66
C ALA A 305 10.43 16.79 -12.40
N ALA A 306 9.57 17.74 -12.01
CA ALA A 306 8.66 17.59 -10.88
C ALA A 306 7.58 16.52 -11.14
N LEU A 307 7.00 16.46 -12.34
CA LEU A 307 6.04 15.43 -12.75
C LEU A 307 6.68 14.03 -12.78
N VAL A 308 7.91 13.92 -13.28
CA VAL A 308 8.69 12.68 -13.22
C VAL A 308 8.93 12.24 -11.77
N LYS A 309 9.27 13.18 -10.89
CA LYS A 309 9.45 12.89 -9.47
C LYS A 309 8.15 12.45 -8.80
N LEU A 310 7.02 13.09 -9.11
CA LEU A 310 5.71 12.75 -8.57
C LEU A 310 5.38 11.28 -8.86
N ASP A 311 5.49 10.88 -10.12
CA ASP A 311 5.19 9.52 -10.54
C ASP A 311 6.23 8.50 -10.06
N ALA A 312 7.52 8.86 -10.02
CA ALA A 312 8.55 7.95 -9.49
C ALA A 312 8.33 7.63 -7.99
N THR A 313 7.98 8.66 -7.21
CA THR A 313 7.87 8.61 -5.75
C THR A 313 6.53 8.08 -5.27
N TYR A 314 5.42 8.50 -5.89
CA TYR A 314 4.05 8.17 -5.47
C TYR A 314 3.30 7.31 -6.50
N GLY A 315 3.69 7.32 -7.77
CA GLY A 315 2.97 6.61 -8.83
C GLY A 315 1.75 7.36 -9.36
N PRO A 316 1.06 6.78 -10.35
CA PRO A 316 -0.04 7.45 -11.05
C PRO A 316 -1.37 7.45 -10.27
N VAL A 317 -1.48 6.66 -9.21
CA VAL A 317 -2.71 6.51 -8.42
C VAL A 317 -2.40 6.40 -6.92
N VAL A 318 -3.39 6.72 -6.09
CA VAL A 318 -3.37 6.63 -4.63
C VAL A 318 -4.41 5.62 -4.20
N VAL A 319 -4.08 4.75 -3.26
CA VAL A 319 -5.02 3.82 -2.64
C VAL A 319 -5.91 4.59 -1.67
N THR A 320 -7.19 4.76 -2.00
CA THR A 320 -8.17 5.51 -1.20
C THR A 320 -9.20 4.61 -0.54
N GLY A 321 -9.21 3.33 -0.86
CA GLY A 321 -10.07 2.34 -0.22
C GLY A 321 -9.47 0.96 -0.32
N THR A 322 -9.78 0.10 0.64
CA THR A 322 -9.35 -1.30 0.64
C THR A 322 -10.38 -2.19 1.30
N THR A 323 -10.51 -3.39 0.75
CA THR A 323 -11.23 -4.49 1.40
C THR A 323 -10.20 -5.51 1.85
N LEU A 324 -10.25 -5.87 3.13
CA LEU A 324 -9.46 -6.96 3.71
C LEU A 324 -10.32 -8.21 3.87
N GLY A 325 -9.71 -9.36 3.66
CA GLY A 325 -10.38 -10.65 3.75
C GLY A 325 -9.55 -11.76 3.18
N GLY A 326 -10.23 -12.70 2.53
CA GLY A 326 -9.61 -13.72 1.72
C GLY A 326 -10.19 -13.74 0.31
N GLU A 327 -9.36 -14.06 -0.67
CA GLU A 327 -9.79 -14.21 -2.06
C GLU A 327 -9.26 -15.52 -2.60
N MET A 328 -10.18 -16.38 -3.04
CA MET A 328 -9.85 -17.56 -3.80
C MET A 328 -10.12 -17.27 -5.26
N THR A 329 -9.18 -17.67 -6.11
CA THR A 329 -9.29 -17.51 -7.56
C THR A 329 -8.75 -18.71 -8.29
N MET A 330 -9.41 -19.08 -9.38
CA MET A 330 -9.11 -20.26 -10.17
C MET A 330 -9.00 -19.90 -11.63
N LYS A 331 -8.00 -20.46 -12.30
CA LYS A 331 -7.96 -20.64 -13.75
C LYS A 331 -8.19 -22.12 -14.04
N LEU A 332 -9.10 -22.39 -14.96
CA LEU A 332 -9.57 -23.71 -15.30
C LEU A 332 -9.45 -23.91 -16.81
N ASP A 333 -8.62 -24.86 -17.24
CA ASP A 333 -8.42 -25.21 -18.65
C ASP A 333 -9.06 -26.59 -18.91
N ALA A 334 -10.05 -26.63 -19.80
CA ALA A 334 -10.84 -27.83 -20.09
C ALA A 334 -10.96 -28.08 -21.60
N ASP A 335 -11.18 -29.34 -22.02
CA ASP A 335 -11.48 -29.65 -23.41
C ASP A 335 -12.88 -29.11 -23.79
N SER A 336 -12.93 -28.26 -24.80
CA SER A 336 -14.14 -27.56 -25.25
C SER A 336 -15.24 -28.51 -25.75
N PHE A 337 -14.89 -29.64 -26.37
CA PHE A 337 -15.86 -30.65 -26.80
C PHE A 337 -16.39 -31.43 -25.60
N ASP A 338 -15.53 -31.79 -24.65
CA ASP A 338 -15.96 -32.46 -23.42
C ASP A 338 -16.94 -31.57 -22.62
N VAL A 339 -16.62 -30.28 -22.47
CA VAL A 339 -17.47 -29.29 -21.79
C VAL A 339 -18.83 -29.12 -22.49
N ALA A 340 -18.85 -28.96 -23.82
CA ALA A 340 -20.08 -28.69 -24.55
C ALA A 340 -20.96 -29.93 -24.75
N ASP A 341 -20.34 -31.07 -25.09
CA ASP A 341 -21.05 -32.28 -25.54
C ASP A 341 -21.27 -33.29 -24.41
N ASN A 342 -20.30 -33.47 -23.50
CA ASN A 342 -20.41 -34.43 -22.40
C ASN A 342 -20.92 -33.80 -21.10
N MET A 343 -20.50 -32.57 -20.79
CA MET A 343 -20.96 -31.87 -19.58
C MET A 343 -22.23 -31.03 -19.80
N GLY A 344 -22.54 -30.69 -21.06
CA GLY A 344 -23.73 -29.90 -21.41
C GLY A 344 -23.67 -28.46 -20.91
N ILE A 345 -22.47 -27.89 -20.78
CA ILE A 345 -22.22 -26.53 -20.31
C ILE A 345 -22.16 -25.62 -21.53
N LYS A 346 -23.09 -24.67 -21.64
CA LYS A 346 -23.24 -23.76 -22.79
C LYS A 346 -23.49 -22.34 -22.30
N GLY A 347 -22.42 -21.65 -21.91
CA GLY A 347 -22.47 -20.29 -21.38
C GLY A 347 -22.81 -20.17 -19.89
N ASP A 348 -22.96 -21.29 -19.16
CA ASP A 348 -23.30 -21.36 -17.74
C ASP A 348 -22.15 -21.89 -16.85
N ALA A 349 -20.92 -21.89 -17.37
CA ALA A 349 -19.74 -22.41 -16.67
C ALA A 349 -19.43 -21.64 -15.38
N SER A 350 -19.55 -20.31 -15.41
CA SER A 350 -19.31 -19.46 -14.24
C SER A 350 -20.30 -19.74 -13.10
N LEU A 351 -21.59 -19.85 -13.41
CA LEU A 351 -22.64 -20.23 -12.46
C LEU A 351 -22.45 -21.65 -11.91
N SER A 352 -22.01 -22.59 -12.75
CA SER A 352 -21.78 -23.98 -12.37
C SER A 352 -20.63 -24.10 -11.37
N ILE A 353 -19.50 -23.45 -11.64
CA ILE A 353 -18.37 -23.52 -10.71
C ILE A 353 -18.64 -22.69 -9.46
N GLN A 354 -19.32 -21.55 -9.58
CA GLN A 354 -19.84 -20.82 -8.42
C GLN A 354 -20.69 -21.72 -7.52
N ALA A 355 -21.62 -22.51 -8.08
CA ALA A 355 -22.43 -23.44 -7.31
C ALA A 355 -21.60 -24.51 -6.59
N ALA A 356 -20.47 -24.92 -7.17
CA ALA A 356 -19.56 -25.92 -6.59
C ALA A 356 -18.65 -25.36 -5.48
N ILE A 357 -18.31 -24.07 -5.52
CA ILE A 357 -17.36 -23.44 -4.57
C ILE A 357 -18.00 -22.46 -3.58
N SER A 358 -19.26 -22.07 -3.79
CA SER A 358 -19.93 -21.07 -2.94
C SER A 358 -20.27 -21.65 -1.57
N ILE A 359 -19.83 -20.94 -0.54
CA ILE A 359 -20.16 -21.20 0.88
C ILE A 359 -21.55 -20.65 1.24
N THR A 360 -22.13 -19.78 0.41
CA THR A 360 -23.45 -19.17 0.63
C THR A 360 -24.47 -19.55 -0.46
N GLY A 361 -25.67 -19.94 -0.03
CA GLY A 361 -26.84 -20.12 -0.90
C GLY A 361 -27.21 -21.56 -1.29
N GLU A 362 -28.51 -21.78 -1.50
CA GLU A 362 -29.03 -22.95 -2.22
C GLU A 362 -28.78 -22.77 -3.72
N ALA A 363 -27.96 -23.63 -4.31
CA ALA A 363 -27.75 -23.67 -5.76
C ALA A 363 -28.57 -24.79 -6.39
N HIS A 364 -29.06 -24.60 -7.62
CA HIS A 364 -29.74 -25.66 -8.35
C HIS A 364 -28.82 -26.88 -8.51
N ALA A 365 -29.37 -28.07 -8.27
CA ALA A 365 -28.62 -29.33 -8.31
C ALA A 365 -27.90 -29.58 -9.64
N ASP A 366 -28.44 -29.08 -10.76
CA ASP A 366 -27.77 -29.19 -12.07
C ASP A 366 -26.47 -28.37 -12.15
N TYR A 367 -26.47 -27.14 -11.64
CA TYR A 367 -25.25 -26.31 -11.59
C TYR A 367 -24.20 -26.91 -10.67
N ILE A 368 -24.61 -27.48 -9.53
CA ILE A 368 -23.71 -28.22 -8.63
C ILE A 368 -23.05 -29.37 -9.38
N ARG A 369 -23.83 -30.22 -10.05
CA ARG A 369 -23.33 -31.38 -10.79
C ARG A 369 -22.37 -30.96 -11.91
N LYS A 370 -22.74 -29.93 -12.69
CA LYS A 370 -21.89 -29.38 -13.76
C LYS A 370 -20.59 -28.81 -13.20
N GLY A 371 -20.63 -28.10 -12.07
CA GLY A 371 -19.44 -27.59 -11.40
C GLY A 371 -18.51 -28.70 -10.90
N GLU A 372 -19.04 -29.75 -10.28
CA GLU A 372 -18.26 -30.94 -9.91
C GLU A 372 -17.59 -31.59 -11.13
N MET A 373 -18.32 -31.75 -12.23
CA MET A 373 -17.80 -32.32 -13.47
C MET A 373 -16.70 -31.45 -14.07
N LEU A 374 -16.89 -30.13 -14.09
CA LEU A 374 -15.92 -29.20 -14.65
C LEU A 374 -14.63 -29.16 -13.81
N LEU A 375 -14.74 -29.13 -12.47
CA LEU A 375 -13.56 -29.22 -11.59
C LEU A 375 -12.84 -30.57 -11.70
N SER A 376 -13.56 -31.66 -11.99
CA SER A 376 -13.00 -33.01 -12.08
C SER A 376 -12.28 -33.33 -13.39
N HIS A 377 -12.56 -32.58 -14.46
CA HIS A 377 -12.05 -32.86 -15.81
C HIS A 377 -11.22 -31.72 -16.41
N SER A 378 -10.70 -30.84 -15.56
CA SER A 378 -9.94 -29.68 -16.00
C SER A 378 -8.62 -29.55 -15.29
N ASN A 379 -7.67 -28.88 -15.93
CA ASN A 379 -6.45 -28.45 -15.28
C ASN A 379 -6.73 -27.18 -14.48
N LEU A 380 -6.38 -27.17 -13.20
CA LEU A 380 -6.71 -26.11 -12.26
C LEU A 380 -5.44 -25.41 -11.77
N ASP A 381 -5.37 -24.09 -11.94
CA ASP A 381 -4.43 -23.23 -11.24
C ASP A 381 -5.21 -22.45 -10.17
N LEU A 382 -4.89 -22.70 -8.89
CA LEU A 382 -5.55 -22.07 -7.74
C LEU A 382 -4.63 -21.01 -7.11
N THR A 383 -5.15 -19.82 -6.88
CA THR A 383 -4.53 -18.77 -6.07
C THR A 383 -5.45 -18.43 -4.91
N MET A 384 -4.91 -18.46 -3.69
CA MET A 384 -5.63 -18.13 -2.47
C MET A 384 -4.84 -17.06 -1.71
N LEU A 385 -5.49 -15.94 -1.40
CA LEU A 385 -4.96 -14.84 -0.61
C LEU A 385 -5.72 -14.74 0.70
N GLY A 386 -5.01 -14.48 1.80
CA GLY A 386 -5.60 -14.46 3.14
C GLY A 386 -6.01 -15.83 3.70
N GLY A 387 -6.37 -15.83 4.98
CA GLY A 387 -6.62 -17.04 5.77
C GLY A 387 -5.32 -17.77 6.15
N GLN A 388 -5.46 -18.92 6.81
CA GLN A 388 -4.32 -19.76 7.13
C GLN A 388 -3.79 -20.48 5.89
N VAL A 389 -2.50 -20.33 5.60
CA VAL A 389 -1.82 -20.95 4.45
C VAL A 389 -2.04 -22.46 4.40
N ALA A 390 -1.98 -23.16 5.55
CA ALA A 390 -2.20 -24.60 5.62
C ALA A 390 -3.61 -25.01 5.14
N LYS A 391 -4.64 -24.21 5.46
CA LYS A 391 -6.02 -24.45 5.03
C LYS A 391 -6.20 -24.21 3.53
N GLY A 392 -5.56 -23.17 2.99
CA GLY A 392 -5.51 -22.97 1.55
C GLY A 392 -4.81 -24.13 0.81
N GLN A 393 -3.71 -24.64 1.37
CA GLN A 393 -2.99 -25.79 0.80
C GLN A 393 -3.79 -27.10 0.85
N GLU A 394 -4.58 -27.33 1.90
CA GLU A 394 -5.51 -28.46 1.98
C GLU A 394 -6.53 -28.42 0.83
N MET A 395 -7.12 -27.24 0.57
CA MET A 395 -8.06 -27.04 -0.53
C MET A 395 -7.40 -27.19 -1.91
N ALA A 396 -6.24 -26.58 -2.11
CA ALA A 396 -5.45 -26.69 -3.33
C ALA A 396 -5.15 -28.15 -3.64
N LYS A 397 -4.63 -28.88 -2.65
CA LYS A 397 -4.29 -30.30 -2.79
C LYS A 397 -5.51 -31.12 -3.14
N TYR A 398 -6.66 -30.89 -2.51
CA TYR A 398 -7.89 -31.63 -2.85
C TYR A 398 -8.26 -31.41 -4.31
N LEU A 399 -8.37 -30.16 -4.75
CA LEU A 399 -8.79 -29.82 -6.11
C LEU A 399 -7.81 -30.31 -7.19
N THR A 400 -6.51 -30.34 -6.91
CA THR A 400 -5.50 -30.73 -7.92
C THR A 400 -5.10 -32.20 -7.89
N SER A 401 -5.53 -32.99 -6.88
CA SER A 401 -5.12 -34.41 -6.73
C SER A 401 -6.21 -35.43 -6.98
N THR A 402 -7.46 -35.00 -7.20
CA THR A 402 -8.60 -35.89 -7.44
C THR A 402 -9.27 -35.57 -8.78
N MET A 403 -9.69 -36.63 -9.49
CA MET A 403 -10.55 -36.54 -10.68
C MET A 403 -12.02 -36.79 -10.31
N ALA A 404 -12.36 -36.71 -9.03
CA ALA A 404 -13.70 -36.95 -8.49
C ALA A 404 -14.03 -35.89 -7.44
N VAL A 405 -14.02 -34.63 -7.85
CA VAL A 405 -14.32 -33.48 -6.99
C VAL A 405 -15.77 -33.54 -6.53
N LYS A 406 -15.99 -33.30 -5.22
CA LYS A 406 -17.31 -33.28 -4.59
C LYS A 406 -17.57 -31.96 -3.89
N ARG A 407 -18.74 -31.37 -4.14
CA ARG A 407 -19.15 -30.09 -3.55
C ARG A 407 -19.12 -30.14 -2.02
N ALA A 408 -19.50 -31.25 -1.40
CA ALA A 408 -19.49 -31.36 0.05
C ALA A 408 -18.09 -31.14 0.64
N GLU A 409 -17.07 -31.75 0.03
CA GLU A 409 -15.67 -31.60 0.46
C GLU A 409 -15.13 -30.21 0.12
N VAL A 410 -15.41 -29.71 -1.09
CA VAL A 410 -15.03 -28.34 -1.50
C VAL A 410 -15.62 -27.31 -0.54
N ASN A 411 -16.91 -27.44 -0.19
CA ASN A 411 -17.58 -26.54 0.74
C ASN A 411 -16.98 -26.61 2.14
N GLN A 412 -16.66 -27.80 2.65
CA GLN A 412 -16.04 -27.94 3.97
C GLN A 412 -14.66 -27.27 3.99
N LEU A 413 -13.81 -27.56 3.01
CA LEU A 413 -12.47 -26.99 2.89
C LEU A 413 -12.51 -25.47 2.70
N ALA A 414 -13.42 -24.98 1.85
CA ALA A 414 -13.64 -23.56 1.66
C ALA A 414 -14.14 -22.88 2.94
N THR A 415 -15.04 -23.53 3.69
CA THR A 415 -15.56 -23.03 4.98
C THR A 415 -14.46 -22.98 6.04
N ASP A 416 -13.64 -24.02 6.15
CA ASP A 416 -12.53 -24.05 7.10
C ASP A 416 -11.49 -22.98 6.80
N TRP A 417 -11.19 -22.77 5.51
CA TRP A 417 -10.32 -21.68 5.09
C TRP A 417 -10.96 -20.31 5.32
N ALA A 418 -12.22 -20.11 4.95
CA ALA A 418 -12.92 -18.82 5.13
C ALA A 418 -13.03 -18.44 6.62
N ASN A 419 -13.35 -19.40 7.49
CA ASN A 419 -13.36 -19.20 8.95
C ASN A 419 -11.99 -18.91 9.54
N SER A 420 -10.91 -19.22 8.82
CA SER A 420 -9.55 -18.92 9.24
C SER A 420 -9.10 -17.48 8.91
N ILE A 421 -9.95 -16.69 8.22
CA ILE A 421 -9.71 -15.28 7.89
C ILE A 421 -10.07 -14.42 9.10
N VAL A 422 -9.07 -13.78 9.71
CA VAL A 422 -9.21 -13.06 10.97
C VAL A 422 -8.60 -11.67 10.86
N MET A 423 -9.35 -10.68 11.36
CA MET A 423 -8.88 -9.33 11.67
C MET A 423 -9.05 -9.07 13.17
N ASP A 424 -7.94 -9.14 13.90
CA ASP A 424 -7.78 -8.88 15.33
C ASP A 424 -7.11 -7.50 15.52
N GLY A 425 -7.89 -6.53 16.01
CA GLY A 425 -7.40 -5.18 16.28
C GLY A 425 -6.50 -5.08 17.52
N ALA A 426 -6.52 -6.08 18.41
CA ALA A 426 -5.80 -6.08 19.68
C ALA A 426 -4.46 -6.83 19.57
N ASN A 427 -4.43 -7.99 18.89
CA ASN A 427 -3.22 -8.74 18.64
C ASN A 427 -3.01 -8.97 17.15
N LYS A 428 -2.29 -8.02 16.54
CA LYS A 428 -1.90 -8.03 15.13
C LYS A 428 -1.27 -9.34 14.65
N LYS A 429 -0.60 -10.13 15.52
CA LYS A 429 0.01 -11.41 15.14
C LYS A 429 -1.00 -12.51 14.81
N ASN A 430 -2.27 -12.33 15.18
CA ASN A 430 -3.36 -13.25 14.89
C ASN A 430 -4.03 -12.97 13.55
N ASN A 431 -3.69 -11.87 12.89
CA ASN A 431 -4.35 -11.47 11.65
C ASN A 431 -3.92 -12.38 10.50
N THR A 432 -4.90 -12.84 9.76
CA THR A 432 -4.72 -13.67 8.57
C THR A 432 -5.45 -13.08 7.36
N ALA A 433 -6.21 -12.00 7.52
CA ALA A 433 -6.80 -11.30 6.39
C ALA A 433 -5.74 -10.51 5.62
N GLU A 434 -5.88 -10.52 4.30
CA GLU A 434 -5.04 -9.76 3.37
C GLU A 434 -5.87 -8.75 2.61
N VAL A 435 -5.21 -7.77 1.97
CA VAL A 435 -5.91 -6.88 1.04
C VAL A 435 -6.28 -7.67 -0.21
N VAL A 436 -7.57 -7.74 -0.47
CA VAL A 436 -8.18 -8.50 -1.58
C VAL A 436 -8.75 -7.57 -2.64
N GLU A 437 -9.05 -6.31 -2.27
CA GLU A 437 -9.50 -5.28 -3.20
C GLU A 437 -8.91 -3.92 -2.81
N MET A 438 -8.54 -3.13 -3.80
CA MET A 438 -8.11 -1.75 -3.64
C MET A 438 -8.99 -0.82 -4.46
N THR A 439 -9.34 0.33 -3.90
CA THR A 439 -9.90 1.47 -4.61
C THR A 439 -8.75 2.44 -4.91
N LEU A 440 -8.50 2.69 -6.19
CA LEU A 440 -7.42 3.52 -6.70
C LEU A 440 -8.01 4.82 -7.23
N THR A 441 -7.56 5.93 -6.68
CA THR A 441 -7.89 7.29 -7.14
C THR A 441 -6.70 7.84 -7.93
N PRO A 442 -6.90 8.47 -9.10
CA PRO A 442 -5.80 9.08 -9.83
C PRO A 442 -5.06 10.15 -9.02
N ILE A 443 -3.73 10.21 -9.18
CA ILE A 443 -2.91 11.18 -8.44
C ILE A 443 -3.27 12.63 -8.79
N TRP A 444 -3.75 12.89 -10.02
CA TRP A 444 -4.19 14.23 -10.42
C TRP A 444 -5.45 14.71 -9.69
N SER A 445 -6.24 13.80 -9.09
CA SER A 445 -7.38 14.19 -8.24
C SER A 445 -6.94 14.83 -6.91
N PHE A 446 -5.63 14.87 -6.63
CA PHE A 446 -5.04 15.56 -5.48
C PHE A 446 -4.49 16.95 -5.84
N PHE A 447 -4.83 17.45 -7.04
CA PHE A 447 -4.48 18.77 -7.55
C PHE A 447 -5.75 19.52 -7.93
N ASP A 448 -5.66 20.85 -7.92
CA ASP A 448 -6.79 21.73 -8.22
C ASP A 448 -6.75 22.21 -9.68
N ASP A 449 -7.93 22.44 -10.25
CA ASP A 449 -8.17 23.15 -11.51
C ASP A 449 -7.26 22.74 -12.69
N GLU A 450 -6.52 23.70 -13.25
CA GLU A 450 -5.68 23.54 -14.44
C GLU A 450 -4.45 22.66 -14.16
N VAL A 451 -3.98 22.62 -12.91
CA VAL A 451 -2.83 21.79 -12.53
C VAL A 451 -3.19 20.32 -12.60
N ALA A 452 -4.41 19.96 -12.20
CA ALA A 452 -4.91 18.59 -12.34
C ALA A 452 -4.85 18.11 -13.80
N VAL A 453 -5.21 18.97 -14.76
CA VAL A 453 -5.16 18.65 -16.20
C VAL A 453 -3.71 18.41 -16.66
N ILE A 454 -2.76 19.23 -16.21
CA ILE A 454 -1.34 19.07 -16.56
C ILE A 454 -0.79 17.73 -16.04
N VAL A 455 -1.11 17.39 -14.79
CA VAL A 455 -0.70 16.11 -14.18
C VAL A 455 -1.36 14.94 -14.89
N GLN A 456 -2.65 15.06 -15.20
CA GLN A 456 -3.40 14.06 -15.95
C GLN A 456 -2.77 13.80 -17.32
N ASP A 457 -2.50 14.83 -18.11
CA ASP A 457 -1.89 14.70 -19.44
C ASP A 457 -0.55 13.97 -19.39
N TYR A 458 0.28 14.27 -18.39
CA TYR A 458 1.55 13.57 -18.16
C TYR A 458 1.33 12.08 -17.91
N ILE A 459 0.43 11.72 -16.98
CA ILE A 459 0.18 10.32 -16.62
C ILE A 459 -0.47 9.57 -17.78
N VAL A 460 -1.51 10.12 -18.41
CA VAL A 460 -2.17 9.51 -19.57
C VAL A 460 -1.13 9.24 -20.66
N LYS A 461 -0.31 10.22 -21.02
CA LYS A 461 0.74 10.06 -22.04
C LYS A 461 1.74 8.94 -21.71
N LYS A 462 2.08 8.77 -20.43
CA LYS A 462 3.06 7.75 -20.01
C LYS A 462 2.48 6.33 -19.97
N TYR A 463 1.18 6.19 -19.71
CA TYR A 463 0.57 4.89 -19.40
C TYR A 463 -0.47 4.38 -20.42
N LYS A 464 -1.02 5.23 -21.31
CA LYS A 464 -2.12 4.92 -22.26
C LYS A 464 -1.90 3.68 -23.14
N ASP A 465 -0.65 3.32 -23.44
CA ASP A 465 -0.31 2.18 -24.29
C ASP A 465 0.56 1.13 -23.59
N ASN A 466 0.65 1.17 -22.26
CA ASN A 466 1.49 0.23 -21.53
C ASN A 466 0.74 -1.10 -21.29
N PRO A 467 1.10 -2.22 -21.93
CA PRO A 467 0.39 -3.48 -21.79
C PRO A 467 0.51 -4.09 -20.38
N LYS A 468 1.42 -3.57 -19.55
CA LYS A 468 1.58 -3.98 -18.16
C LYS A 468 0.77 -3.13 -17.18
N ALA A 469 0.18 -2.02 -17.62
CA ALA A 469 -0.67 -1.22 -16.75
C ALA A 469 -1.98 -1.98 -16.46
N ILE A 470 -2.29 -2.16 -15.19
CA ILE A 470 -3.56 -2.79 -14.78
C ILE A 470 -4.77 -1.84 -14.94
N VAL A 471 -4.49 -0.56 -15.21
CA VAL A 471 -5.45 0.52 -15.42
C VAL A 471 -5.35 1.02 -16.85
N ASP A 472 -6.50 1.27 -17.48
CA ASP A 472 -6.57 1.98 -18.75
C ASP A 472 -6.89 3.46 -18.57
N PHE A 473 -6.01 4.31 -19.11
CA PHE A 473 -6.21 5.75 -19.17
C PHE A 473 -6.58 6.24 -20.57
N SER A 474 -6.89 5.34 -21.52
CA SER A 474 -7.12 5.66 -22.93
C SER A 474 -8.39 6.45 -23.20
N ASN A 475 -9.38 6.38 -22.32
CA ASN A 475 -10.63 7.14 -22.37
C ASN A 475 -10.48 8.62 -21.94
N TYR A 476 -9.23 9.10 -21.83
CA TYR A 476 -8.85 10.50 -21.61
C TYR A 476 -8.16 11.11 -22.82
#